data_AF-A0A927TE03-F1
#
_entry.id   AF-A0A927TE03-F1
#
_cell.length_a   1.000
_cell.length_b   1.000
_cell.length_c   1.000
_cell.angle_alpha   90.00
_cell.angle_beta   90.00
_cell.angle_gamma   90.00
#
_symmetry.space_group_name_H-M   'P 1'
#
loop_
_entity.id
_entity.type
_entity.pdbx_description
1 polymer ?
#
loop_
_entity_poly.entity_id
_entity_poly.type
_entity_poly.pdbx_seq_one_letter_code
_entity_poly.pdbx_strand_id
1 'polypeptide(L)'
;MFRILAECSKVEVDDALSLAIEKVKEMQNSGQLSGIAGSIKIPDFINGGMLKMLPKDKKMELMEQSMHQEKSRIMAMLQPAISRVIGPVQILDFQMKAMPAAGLDATMRVDVEIQDADRVIDLITEKLIEECDLPEILGEHFEPSINMENIAFYMKGQPADTKEYLIVKSLSVKKAFLSGKMESIAADKQLGLSIAALRFMMKDK
;
A
#
# COMPACT_ATOMS: atom_id res chain seq x y z
N MET A 1 -12.66 -12.38 2.45
CA MET A 1 -11.75 -11.40 1.83
C MET A 1 -11.54 -10.23 2.77
N PHE A 2 -10.35 -9.66 2.84
CA PHE A 2 -10.06 -8.53 3.72
C PHE A 2 -9.52 -7.33 2.93
N ARG A 3 -9.48 -6.18 3.58
CA ARG A 3 -9.05 -4.91 2.99
C ARG A 3 -7.94 -4.29 3.81
N ILE A 4 -6.94 -3.78 3.13
CA ILE A 4 -5.89 -2.94 3.69
C ILE A 4 -6.21 -1.50 3.31
N LEU A 5 -6.24 -0.61 4.29
CA LEU A 5 -6.35 0.82 4.10
C LEU A 5 -5.10 1.48 4.67
N ALA A 6 -4.36 2.20 3.84
CA ALA A 6 -3.21 2.97 4.23
C ALA A 6 -3.46 4.45 3.92
N GLU A 7 -3.26 5.31 4.90
CA GLU A 7 -3.13 6.76 4.70
C GLU A 7 -1.64 7.07 4.60
N CYS A 8 -1.22 7.60 3.47
CA CYS A 8 0.18 7.86 3.14
C CYS A 8 0.41 9.38 3.08
N SER A 9 1.47 9.85 3.73
CA SER A 9 1.88 11.27 3.76
C SER A 9 2.92 11.61 2.68
N LYS A 10 3.55 10.59 2.10
CA LYS A 10 4.41 10.72 0.93
C LYS A 10 4.28 9.45 0.13
N VAL A 11 3.75 9.55 -1.07
CA VAL A 11 4.05 8.59 -2.14
C VAL A 11 4.88 9.39 -3.11
N GLU A 12 6.13 8.99 -3.37
CA GLU A 12 6.98 9.66 -4.34
C GLU A 12 6.38 9.54 -5.74
N VAL A 13 5.50 10.49 -6.02
CA VAL A 13 5.23 11.07 -7.32
C VAL A 13 6.30 12.15 -7.62
N ASP A 14 7.10 12.55 -6.61
CA ASP A 14 8.06 13.66 -6.68
C ASP A 14 9.20 13.44 -7.68
N ASP A 15 9.71 12.23 -7.83
CA ASP A 15 10.71 11.94 -8.87
C ASP A 15 10.03 11.63 -10.21
N ALA A 16 8.86 11.01 -10.24
CA ALA A 16 8.18 10.71 -11.50
C ALA A 16 7.65 11.96 -12.21
N LEU A 17 7.14 12.96 -11.47
CA LEU A 17 6.66 14.22 -12.04
C LEU A 17 7.84 15.10 -12.47
N SER A 18 8.89 15.17 -11.65
CA SER A 18 10.11 15.92 -11.99
C SER A 18 10.86 15.28 -13.16
N LEU A 19 10.98 13.95 -13.19
CA LEU A 19 11.62 13.17 -14.26
C LEU A 19 10.75 13.10 -15.52
N ALA A 20 9.41 13.10 -15.41
CA ALA A 20 8.51 13.24 -16.57
C ALA A 20 8.62 14.64 -17.18
N ILE A 21 8.76 15.69 -16.35
CA ILE A 21 9.01 17.05 -16.81
C ILE A 21 10.39 17.16 -17.48
N GLU A 22 11.44 16.52 -16.94
CA GLU A 22 12.76 16.47 -17.59
C GLU A 22 12.75 15.64 -18.87
N LYS A 23 12.15 14.45 -18.90
CA LYS A 23 12.02 13.64 -20.12
C LYS A 23 11.20 14.33 -21.20
N VAL A 24 10.12 15.04 -20.86
CA VAL A 24 9.34 15.82 -21.82
C VAL A 24 10.18 16.96 -22.39
N LYS A 25 11.00 17.63 -21.57
CA LYS A 25 11.96 18.64 -22.03
C LYS A 25 13.07 18.05 -22.91
N GLU A 26 13.62 16.88 -22.57
CA GLU A 26 14.62 16.17 -23.37
C GLU A 26 14.06 15.71 -24.73
N MET A 27 12.83 15.19 -24.75
CA MET A 27 12.15 14.77 -25.98
C MET A 27 11.73 15.95 -26.88
N GLN A 28 11.45 17.12 -26.30
CA GLN A 28 11.21 18.36 -27.05
C GLN A 28 12.51 18.95 -27.62
N ASN A 29 13.59 18.96 -26.83
CA ASN A 29 14.90 19.48 -27.26
C ASN A 29 15.60 18.57 -28.29
N SER A 30 15.29 17.26 -28.30
CA SER A 30 15.83 16.30 -29.27
C SER A 30 15.00 16.17 -30.56
N GLY A 31 13.87 16.89 -30.67
CA GLY A 31 13.02 16.90 -31.86
C GLY A 31 12.20 15.62 -32.09
N GLN A 32 12.12 14.71 -31.11
CA GLN A 32 11.49 13.38 -31.26
C GLN A 32 9.95 13.37 -31.14
N LEU A 33 9.31 14.50 -30.85
CA LEU A 33 7.85 14.58 -30.62
C LEU A 33 6.99 14.88 -31.86
N SER A 34 7.55 14.81 -33.08
CA SER A 34 6.80 15.12 -34.30
C SER A 34 5.80 14.05 -34.77
N GLY A 35 5.44 13.06 -33.93
CA GLY A 35 4.74 11.86 -34.41
C GLY A 35 3.52 11.35 -33.63
N ILE A 36 3.19 11.86 -32.43
CA ILE A 36 2.10 11.29 -31.64
C ILE A 36 0.94 12.29 -31.55
N ALA A 37 -0.04 12.10 -32.43
CA ALA A 37 -1.37 12.66 -32.31
C ALA A 37 -2.03 12.10 -31.04
N GLY A 38 -2.25 12.98 -30.05
CA GLY A 38 -2.75 12.63 -28.72
C GLY A 38 -1.88 13.24 -27.60
N SER A 39 -1.47 14.50 -27.78
CA SER A 39 -0.52 15.18 -26.91
C SER A 39 -1.19 15.68 -25.64
N ILE A 40 -0.76 15.19 -24.48
CA ILE A 40 -0.85 15.95 -23.22
C ILE A 40 -0.05 17.23 -23.45
N LYS A 41 -0.73 18.33 -23.79
CA LYS A 41 -0.10 19.65 -23.90
C LYS A 41 0.07 20.22 -22.50
N ILE A 42 1.25 20.01 -21.91
CA ILE A 42 1.73 20.89 -20.86
C ILE A 42 1.99 22.24 -21.53
N PRO A 43 1.30 23.33 -21.15
CA PRO A 43 1.52 24.64 -21.76
C PRO A 43 2.95 25.11 -21.52
N ASP A 44 3.61 25.63 -22.57
CA ASP A 44 5.05 25.98 -22.62
C ASP A 44 5.52 27.01 -21.56
N PHE A 45 4.63 27.56 -20.75
CA PHE A 45 4.94 28.55 -19.72
C PHE A 45 5.13 27.96 -18.30
N ILE A 46 4.82 26.68 -18.04
CA ILE A 46 4.87 26.15 -16.66
C ILE A 46 6.31 25.78 -16.27
N ASN A 47 7.05 26.77 -15.75
CA ASN A 47 8.29 26.53 -15.00
C ASN A 47 7.98 25.94 -13.60
N GLY A 48 8.95 25.29 -12.96
CA GLY A 48 8.80 24.76 -11.59
C GLY A 48 8.36 25.82 -10.55
N GLY A 49 8.61 27.11 -10.82
CA GLY A 49 8.06 28.23 -10.06
C GLY A 49 6.56 28.49 -10.27
N MET A 50 6.00 28.20 -11.44
CA MET A 50 4.58 28.37 -11.76
C MET A 50 3.71 27.21 -11.28
N LEU A 51 4.29 26.00 -11.09
CA LEU A 51 3.63 24.92 -10.36
C LEU A 51 3.30 25.36 -8.93
N LYS A 52 4.18 26.11 -8.25
CA LYS A 52 3.90 26.68 -6.92
C LYS A 52 2.73 27.67 -6.93
N MET A 53 2.49 28.34 -8.06
CA MET A 53 1.42 29.32 -8.26
C MET A 53 0.09 28.72 -8.75
N LEU A 54 0.03 27.42 -9.08
CA LEU A 54 -1.23 26.78 -9.48
C LEU A 54 -2.25 26.79 -8.31
N PRO A 55 -3.54 27.03 -8.60
CA PRO A 55 -4.62 26.84 -7.66
C PRO A 55 -4.59 25.41 -7.09
N LYS A 56 -5.00 25.27 -5.82
CA LYS A 56 -4.96 23.99 -5.09
C LYS A 56 -5.65 22.87 -5.87
N ASP A 57 -6.81 23.16 -6.47
CA ASP A 57 -7.61 22.16 -7.19
C ASP A 57 -6.89 21.60 -8.42
N LYS A 58 -6.13 22.44 -9.15
CA LYS A 58 -5.40 22.01 -10.35
C LYS A 58 -4.14 21.20 -10.02
N LYS A 59 -3.53 21.45 -8.85
CA LYS A 59 -2.45 20.62 -8.32
C LYS A 59 -2.97 19.23 -7.92
N MET A 60 -4.14 19.19 -7.29
CA MET A 60 -4.80 17.94 -6.90
C MET A 60 -5.16 17.09 -8.12
N GLU A 61 -5.70 17.70 -9.17
CA GLU A 61 -6.05 17.00 -10.41
C GLU A 61 -4.82 16.37 -11.09
N LEU A 62 -3.71 17.11 -11.20
CA LEU A 62 -2.46 16.60 -11.76
C LEU A 62 -1.87 15.47 -10.91
N MET A 63 -1.96 15.59 -9.59
CA MET A 63 -1.52 14.55 -8.67
C MET A 63 -2.35 13.27 -8.83
N GLU A 64 -3.68 13.38 -8.88
CA GLU A 64 -4.56 12.23 -9.11
C GLU A 64 -4.26 11.56 -10.46
N GLN A 65 -3.99 12.34 -11.52
CA GLN A 65 -3.60 11.80 -12.83
C GLN A 65 -2.26 11.05 -12.78
N SER A 66 -1.23 11.63 -12.16
CA SER A 66 0.07 10.96 -12.02
C SER A 66 -0.02 9.70 -11.16
N MET A 67 -0.78 9.73 -10.06
CA MET A 67 -1.03 8.55 -9.24
C MET A 67 -1.77 7.45 -10.00
N HIS A 68 -2.74 7.82 -10.85
CA HIS A 68 -3.46 6.87 -11.69
C HIS A 68 -2.54 6.20 -12.73
N GLN A 69 -1.60 6.95 -13.30
CA GLN A 69 -0.60 6.39 -14.24
C GLN A 69 0.36 5.43 -13.53
N GLU A 70 0.72 5.74 -12.29
CA GLU A 70 1.65 4.94 -11.48
C GLU A 70 1.00 3.74 -10.76
N LYS A 71 -0.35 3.72 -10.69
CA LYS A 71 -1.14 2.68 -10.05
C LYS A 71 -0.67 1.26 -10.40
N SER A 72 -0.49 0.96 -11.69
CA SER A 72 -0.09 -0.37 -12.14
C SER A 72 1.33 -0.74 -11.67
N ARG A 73 2.26 0.22 -11.66
CA ARG A 73 3.63 0.00 -11.17
C ARG A 73 3.65 -0.22 -9.66
N ILE A 74 2.89 0.59 -8.92
CA ILE A 74 2.75 0.48 -7.46
C ILE A 74 2.11 -0.87 -7.09
N MET A 75 1.04 -1.28 -7.78
CA MET A 75 0.42 -2.60 -7.59
C MET A 75 1.39 -3.75 -7.85
N ALA A 76 2.12 -3.72 -8.98
CA ALA A 76 3.07 -4.76 -9.35
C ALA A 76 4.22 -4.90 -8.34
N MET A 77 4.58 -3.82 -7.64
CA MET A 77 5.52 -3.87 -6.53
C MET A 77 4.87 -4.35 -5.23
N LEU A 78 3.68 -3.86 -4.90
CA LEU A 78 3.02 -4.14 -3.62
C LEU A 78 2.64 -5.61 -3.51
N GLN A 79 2.21 -6.25 -4.59
CA GLN A 79 1.83 -7.65 -4.59
C GLN A 79 2.92 -8.56 -3.98
N PRO A 80 4.16 -8.61 -4.50
CA PRO A 80 5.21 -9.45 -3.90
C PRO A 80 5.65 -8.94 -2.51
N ALA A 81 5.59 -7.64 -2.24
CA ALA A 81 5.96 -7.08 -0.94
C ALA A 81 4.98 -7.52 0.17
N ILE A 82 3.68 -7.37 -0.09
CA ILE A 82 2.60 -7.82 0.80
C ILE A 82 2.66 -9.34 0.94
N SER A 83 2.83 -10.08 -0.16
CA SER A 83 2.91 -11.54 -0.08
C SER A 83 4.11 -12.06 0.71
N ARG A 84 5.23 -11.33 0.72
CA ARG A 84 6.41 -11.69 1.51
C ARG A 84 6.18 -11.53 3.02
N VAL A 85 5.35 -10.58 3.40
CA VAL A 85 5.10 -10.23 4.80
C VAL A 85 3.88 -10.97 5.36
N ILE A 86 2.81 -11.07 4.57
CA ILE A 86 1.50 -11.59 5.00
C ILE A 86 1.23 -13.00 4.47
N GLY A 87 2.00 -13.47 3.47
CA GLY A 87 1.85 -14.81 2.90
C GLY A 87 1.08 -14.83 1.57
N PRO A 88 0.55 -16.00 1.15
CA PRO A 88 -0.07 -16.16 -0.17
C PRO A 88 -1.41 -15.40 -0.26
N VAL A 89 -1.33 -14.13 -0.61
CA VAL A 89 -2.47 -13.24 -0.80
C VAL A 89 -2.50 -12.68 -2.21
N GLN A 90 -3.67 -12.33 -2.72
CA GLN A 90 -3.86 -11.70 -4.02
C GLN A 90 -4.51 -10.33 -3.86
N ILE A 91 -3.94 -9.31 -4.50
CA ILE A 91 -4.57 -7.99 -4.63
C ILE A 91 -5.66 -8.08 -5.70
N LEU A 92 -6.89 -7.72 -5.33
CA LEU A 92 -8.06 -7.75 -6.20
C LEU A 92 -8.46 -6.37 -6.71
N ASP A 93 -8.40 -5.38 -5.84
CA ASP A 93 -8.64 -3.98 -6.20
C ASP A 93 -7.60 -3.10 -5.50
N PHE A 94 -7.32 -1.97 -6.14
CA PHE A 94 -6.38 -0.99 -5.67
C PHE A 94 -6.89 0.40 -6.00
N GLN A 95 -7.10 1.22 -4.99
CA GLN A 95 -7.57 2.59 -5.16
C GLN A 95 -6.59 3.55 -4.52
N MET A 96 -6.34 4.65 -5.22
CA MET A 96 -5.53 5.75 -4.73
C MET A 96 -6.31 7.03 -4.89
N LYS A 97 -6.32 7.86 -3.85
CA LYS A 97 -6.97 9.17 -3.86
C LYS A 97 -6.07 10.19 -3.21
N ALA A 98 -5.86 11.33 -3.86
CA ALA A 98 -5.13 12.44 -3.27
C ALA A 98 -5.95 13.08 -2.14
N MET A 99 -5.30 13.48 -1.06
CA MET A 99 -5.98 14.11 0.08
C MET A 99 -5.82 15.64 0.05
N PRO A 100 -6.87 16.42 0.40
CA PRO A 100 -6.81 17.89 0.35
C PRO A 100 -5.90 18.54 1.42
N ALA A 101 -5.35 17.78 2.37
CA ALA A 101 -4.48 18.30 3.42
C ALA A 101 -3.05 18.57 2.90
N ALA A 102 -2.30 19.41 3.61
CA ALA A 102 -1.09 20.07 3.12
C ALA A 102 0.07 19.11 2.75
N GLY A 103 0.07 18.57 1.53
CA GLY A 103 1.16 17.75 1.01
C GLY A 103 0.78 16.90 -0.20
N LEU A 104 1.71 16.05 -0.65
CA LEU A 104 1.47 14.93 -1.59
C LEU A 104 0.91 13.72 -0.81
N ASP A 105 -0.19 13.94 -0.08
CA ASP A 105 -0.82 12.93 0.74
C ASP A 105 -1.83 12.11 -0.08
N ALA A 106 -1.89 10.81 0.17
CA ALA A 106 -2.75 9.89 -0.56
C ALA A 106 -3.35 8.83 0.36
N THR A 107 -4.63 8.50 0.14
CA THR A 107 -5.21 7.27 0.69
C THR A 107 -5.05 6.15 -0.33
N MET A 108 -4.45 5.05 0.10
CA MET A 108 -4.33 3.80 -0.65
C MET A 108 -5.26 2.75 -0.03
N ARG A 109 -6.10 2.13 -0.85
CA ARG A 109 -6.97 1.02 -0.45
C ARG A 109 -6.65 -0.18 -1.31
N VAL A 110 -6.46 -1.33 -0.68
CA VAL A 110 -6.12 -2.59 -1.34
C VAL A 110 -7.09 -3.66 -0.87
N ASP A 111 -7.89 -4.21 -1.78
CA ASP A 111 -8.70 -5.39 -1.50
C ASP A 111 -7.82 -6.62 -1.69
N VAL A 112 -7.84 -7.51 -0.69
CA VAL A 112 -6.91 -8.64 -0.61
C VAL A 112 -7.69 -9.93 -0.37
N GLU A 113 -7.46 -10.90 -1.24
CA GLU A 113 -7.95 -12.26 -1.09
C GLU A 113 -6.87 -13.16 -0.48
N ILE A 114 -7.28 -13.95 0.51
CA ILE A 114 -6.45 -14.99 1.11
C ILE A 114 -6.55 -16.23 0.20
N GLN A 115 -5.44 -16.63 -0.41
CA GLN A 115 -5.42 -17.81 -1.28
C GLN A 115 -5.34 -19.11 -0.48
N ASP A 116 -4.61 -19.10 0.64
CA ASP A 116 -4.42 -20.23 1.53
C ASP A 116 -4.33 -19.73 2.98
N ALA A 117 -5.44 -19.82 3.70
CA ALA A 117 -5.54 -19.30 5.07
C ALA A 117 -4.63 -20.04 6.04
N ASP A 118 -4.44 -21.34 5.87
CA ASP A 118 -3.63 -22.14 6.78
C ASP A 118 -2.15 -21.80 6.62
N ARG A 119 -1.70 -21.58 5.38
CA ARG A 119 -0.34 -21.12 5.11
C ARG A 119 -0.09 -19.67 5.52
N VAL A 120 -1.10 -18.80 5.40
CA VAL A 120 -1.04 -17.45 5.98
C VAL A 120 -0.90 -17.54 7.51
N ILE A 121 -1.69 -18.39 8.16
CA ILE A 121 -1.61 -18.62 9.61
C ILE A 121 -0.21 -19.06 10.01
N ASP A 122 0.38 -20.06 9.35
CA ASP A 122 1.74 -20.51 9.64
C ASP A 122 2.75 -19.36 9.62
N LEU A 123 2.70 -18.55 8.55
CA LEU A 123 3.63 -17.45 8.35
C LEU A 123 3.45 -16.35 9.40
N ILE A 124 2.22 -15.96 9.72
CA ILE A 124 2.00 -14.91 10.71
C ILE A 124 2.37 -15.40 12.12
N THR A 125 2.10 -16.68 12.44
CA THR A 125 2.50 -17.24 13.74
C THR A 125 4.01 -17.39 13.84
N GLU A 126 4.70 -17.77 12.76
CA GLU A 126 6.16 -17.95 12.79
C GLU A 126 6.93 -16.62 12.78
N LYS A 127 6.43 -15.61 12.04
CA LYS A 127 7.24 -14.43 11.66
C LYS A 127 6.75 -13.10 12.22
N LEU A 128 5.51 -13.04 12.67
CA LEU A 128 4.89 -11.77 13.07
C LEU A 128 4.44 -11.78 14.53
N ILE A 129 3.79 -12.85 14.97
CA ILE A 129 3.20 -12.95 16.30
C ILE A 129 4.26 -13.39 17.31
N GLU A 130 4.28 -12.73 18.45
CA GLU A 130 5.05 -13.07 19.64
C GLU A 130 4.06 -13.43 20.77
N GLU A 131 4.54 -14.10 21.82
CA GLU A 131 3.68 -14.53 22.93
C GLU A 131 2.94 -13.37 23.61
N CYS A 132 3.58 -12.18 23.66
CA CYS A 132 3.00 -10.98 24.25
C CYS A 132 1.80 -10.42 23.48
N ASP A 133 1.63 -10.76 22.19
CA ASP A 133 0.52 -10.29 21.36
C ASP A 133 -0.75 -11.13 21.54
N LEU A 134 -0.62 -12.34 22.08
CA LEU A 134 -1.69 -13.33 22.11
C LEU A 134 -2.93 -12.88 22.88
N PRO A 135 -2.84 -12.20 24.04
CA PRO A 135 -4.02 -11.69 24.73
C PRO A 135 -4.81 -10.69 23.88
N GLU A 136 -4.11 -9.86 23.08
CA GLU A 136 -4.78 -8.91 22.20
C GLU A 136 -5.44 -9.63 21.02
N ILE A 137 -4.79 -10.65 20.44
CA ILE A 137 -5.29 -11.41 19.27
C ILE A 137 -6.40 -12.38 19.66
N LEU A 138 -6.21 -13.20 20.70
CA LEU A 138 -7.07 -14.33 21.05
C LEU A 138 -8.02 -14.01 22.22
N GLY A 139 -7.77 -12.91 22.94
CA GLY A 139 -8.53 -12.47 24.11
C GLY A 139 -7.85 -12.85 25.42
N GLU A 140 -8.12 -12.08 26.48
CA GLU A 140 -7.49 -12.20 27.81
C GLU A 140 -7.74 -13.56 28.50
N HIS A 141 -8.72 -14.35 28.03
CA HIS A 141 -9.12 -15.63 28.61
C HIS A 141 -8.61 -16.85 27.84
N PHE A 142 -7.77 -16.65 26.82
CA PHE A 142 -7.26 -17.75 26.01
C PHE A 142 -6.08 -18.44 26.72
N GLU A 143 -6.33 -19.62 27.30
CA GLU A 143 -5.31 -20.43 27.98
C GLU A 143 -5.13 -21.86 27.41
N PRO A 144 -4.68 -22.04 26.16
CA PRO A 144 -4.02 -23.27 25.77
C PRO A 144 -2.52 -23.08 26.01
N SER A 145 -2.02 -23.79 27.03
CA SER A 145 -0.59 -24.02 27.33
C SER A 145 0.37 -23.36 26.31
N ILE A 146 0.85 -22.17 26.66
CA ILE A 146 1.51 -21.19 25.77
C ILE A 146 2.65 -21.87 25.00
N ASN A 147 2.39 -22.19 23.73
CA ASN A 147 3.36 -22.61 22.74
C ASN A 147 2.84 -22.15 21.37
N MET A 148 3.69 -21.49 20.57
CA MET A 148 3.38 -20.99 19.22
C MET A 148 2.80 -22.08 18.29
N GLU A 149 3.22 -23.34 18.45
CA GLU A 149 2.66 -24.47 17.69
C GLU A 149 1.17 -24.72 18.01
N ASN A 150 0.78 -24.56 19.28
CA ASN A 150 -0.62 -24.70 19.70
C ASN A 150 -1.50 -23.57 19.15
N ILE A 151 -0.92 -22.39 18.95
CA ILE A 151 -1.64 -21.22 18.41
C ILE A 151 -1.89 -21.40 16.91
N ALA A 152 -0.88 -21.79 16.13
CA ALA A 152 -1.07 -22.10 14.71
C ALA A 152 -2.12 -23.20 14.53
N PHE A 153 -2.04 -24.28 15.32
CA PHE A 153 -3.03 -25.35 15.33
C PHE A 153 -4.43 -24.84 15.69
N TYR A 154 -4.56 -24.05 16.75
CA TYR A 154 -5.83 -23.48 17.19
C TYR A 154 -6.47 -22.62 16.10
N MET A 155 -5.70 -21.68 15.51
CA MET A 155 -6.18 -20.79 14.45
C MET A 155 -6.62 -21.58 13.22
N LYS A 156 -5.85 -22.58 12.79
CA LYS A 156 -6.21 -23.47 11.66
C LYS A 156 -7.42 -24.35 11.94
N GLY A 157 -7.71 -24.64 13.20
CA GLY A 157 -8.90 -25.39 13.60
C GLY A 157 -10.21 -24.58 13.53
N GLN A 158 -10.13 -23.25 13.33
CA GLN A 158 -11.32 -22.39 13.36
C GLN A 158 -12.14 -22.46 12.07
N PRO A 159 -13.44 -22.08 12.11
CA PRO A 159 -14.24 -21.84 10.91
C PRO A 159 -13.60 -20.77 10.01
N ALA A 160 -13.87 -20.82 8.69
CA ALA A 160 -13.23 -19.93 7.71
C ALA A 160 -13.34 -18.43 8.05
N ASP A 161 -14.52 -17.97 8.47
CA ASP A 161 -14.75 -16.56 8.81
C ASP A 161 -13.97 -16.15 10.07
N THR A 162 -13.86 -17.07 11.03
CA THR A 162 -13.05 -16.88 12.23
C THR A 162 -11.56 -16.90 11.92
N LYS A 163 -11.08 -17.76 11.00
CA LYS A 163 -9.69 -17.74 10.54
C LYS A 163 -9.34 -16.38 9.95
N GLU A 164 -10.21 -15.88 9.07
CA GLU A 164 -10.00 -14.60 8.43
C GLU A 164 -10.01 -13.45 9.44
N TYR A 165 -10.95 -13.46 10.38
CA TYR A 165 -10.97 -12.50 11.48
C TYR A 165 -9.67 -12.53 12.29
N LEU A 166 -9.19 -13.72 12.67
CA LEU A 166 -7.97 -13.88 13.44
C LEU A 166 -6.73 -13.42 12.67
N ILE A 167 -6.64 -13.69 11.36
CA ILE A 167 -5.58 -13.16 10.49
C ILE A 167 -5.62 -11.63 10.49
N VAL A 168 -6.78 -11.02 10.23
CA VAL A 168 -6.94 -9.56 10.20
C VAL A 168 -6.57 -8.93 11.55
N LYS A 169 -6.92 -9.61 12.65
CA LYS A 169 -6.62 -9.14 14.01
C LYS A 169 -5.12 -9.20 14.29
N SER A 170 -4.44 -10.31 13.96
CA SER A 170 -2.99 -10.43 14.09
C SER A 170 -2.25 -9.35 13.29
N LEU A 171 -2.69 -9.09 12.05
CA LEU A 171 -2.12 -8.01 11.22
C LEU A 171 -2.37 -6.62 11.84
N SER A 172 -3.52 -6.42 12.48
CA SER A 172 -3.86 -5.17 13.14
C SER A 172 -3.00 -4.89 14.36
N VAL A 173 -2.70 -5.91 15.17
CA VAL A 173 -1.75 -5.79 16.29
C VAL A 173 -0.37 -5.41 15.78
N LYS A 174 0.06 -6.01 14.66
CA LYS A 174 1.39 -5.76 14.07
C LYS A 174 1.45 -4.60 13.08
N LYS A 175 0.41 -3.77 12.96
CA LYS A 175 0.30 -2.72 11.93
C LYS A 175 1.51 -1.76 11.89
N ALA A 176 2.09 -1.40 13.04
CA ALA A 176 3.24 -0.50 13.10
C ALA A 176 4.53 -1.15 12.60
N PHE A 177 4.73 -2.44 12.91
CA PHE A 177 5.83 -3.22 12.36
C PHE A 177 5.67 -3.39 10.84
N LEU A 178 4.45 -3.70 10.41
CA LEU A 178 4.11 -3.91 9.00
C LEU A 178 4.28 -2.63 8.18
N SER A 179 3.85 -1.47 8.69
CA SER A 179 4.05 -0.19 8.00
C SER A 179 5.53 0.09 7.78
N GLY A 180 6.37 -0.04 8.81
CA GLY A 180 7.81 0.15 8.68
C GLY A 180 8.48 -0.84 7.71
N LYS A 181 8.03 -2.10 7.67
CA LYS A 181 8.49 -3.07 6.67
C LYS A 181 8.08 -2.68 5.25
N MET A 182 6.85 -2.22 5.05
CA MET A 182 6.36 -1.78 3.74
C MET A 182 7.11 -0.54 3.25
N GLU A 183 7.38 0.42 4.12
CA GLU A 183 8.20 1.61 3.83
C GLU A 183 9.64 1.21 3.46
N SER A 184 10.26 0.30 4.22
CA SER A 184 11.61 -0.21 3.92
C SER A 184 11.67 -0.91 2.57
N ILE A 185 10.68 -1.75 2.23
CA ILE A 185 10.63 -2.41 0.91
C ILE A 185 10.43 -1.39 -0.22
N ALA A 186 9.62 -0.36 0.01
CA ALA A 186 9.45 0.71 -0.97
C ALA A 186 10.74 1.50 -1.17
N ALA A 187 11.48 1.80 -0.09
CA ALA A 187 12.78 2.46 -0.16
C ALA A 187 13.81 1.63 -0.97
N ASP A 188 13.87 0.31 -0.76
CA ASP A 188 14.71 -0.60 -1.56
C ASP A 188 14.37 -0.56 -3.06
N LYS A 189 13.11 -0.24 -3.38
CA LYS A 189 12.59 -0.09 -4.74
C LYS A 189 12.65 1.35 -5.25
N GLN A 190 13.36 2.24 -4.54
CA GLN A 190 13.47 3.67 -4.87
C GLN A 190 12.11 4.37 -4.96
N LEU A 191 11.23 4.06 -4.01
CA LEU A 191 9.92 4.68 -3.87
C LEU A 191 9.79 5.25 -2.46
N GLY A 192 9.75 6.57 -2.33
CA GLY A 192 9.44 7.25 -1.08
C GLY A 192 7.98 7.03 -0.70
N LEU A 193 7.73 5.96 0.06
CA LEU A 193 6.46 5.67 0.71
C LEU A 193 6.60 6.00 2.20
N SER A 194 5.70 6.82 2.73
CA SER A 194 5.50 7.00 4.17
C SER A 194 4.04 6.78 4.51
N ILE A 195 3.79 5.88 5.46
CA ILE A 195 2.47 5.42 5.88
C ILE A 195 2.16 6.06 7.23
N ALA A 196 1.28 7.07 7.23
CA ALA A 196 0.82 7.76 8.43
C ALA A 196 -0.16 6.91 9.24
N ALA A 197 -1.02 6.12 8.57
CA ALA A 197 -1.91 5.18 9.23
C ALA A 197 -2.11 3.91 8.40
N LEU A 198 -2.16 2.75 9.06
CA LEU A 198 -2.44 1.46 8.44
C LEU A 198 -3.60 0.78 9.18
N ARG A 199 -4.60 0.30 8.44
CA ARG A 199 -5.75 -0.41 8.97
C ARG A 199 -6.03 -1.67 8.15
N PHE A 200 -6.35 -2.75 8.83
CA PHE A 200 -6.83 -3.99 8.25
C PHE A 200 -8.30 -4.15 8.64
N MET A 201 -9.15 -4.52 7.68
CA MET A 201 -10.59 -4.61 7.88
C MET A 201 -11.12 -5.84 7.17
N MET A 202 -12.09 -6.51 7.77
CA MET A 202 -12.90 -7.49 7.06
C MET A 202 -13.69 -6.77 5.96
N LYS A 203 -13.82 -7.40 4.79
CA LYS A 203 -14.76 -6.93 3.78
C LYS A 203 -16.11 -7.55 4.10
N ASP A 204 -17.14 -6.72 4.29
CA ASP A 204 -18.51 -7.21 4.40
C ASP A 204 -18.83 -7.99 3.11
N LYS A 205 -19.33 -9.22 3.28
CA LYS A 205 -19.70 -10.13 2.19
C LYS A 205 -21.00 -9.68 1.53
#